data_AF-A0A7I7MJ27-F1
#
_entry.id   AF-A0A7I7MJ27-F1
#
_cell.length_a   1.000
_cell.length_b   1.000
_cell.length_c   1.000
_cell.angle_alpha   90.00
_cell.angle_beta   90.00
_cell.angle_gamma   90.00
#
_symmetry.space_group_name_H-M   'P 1'
#
loop_
_entity.id
_entity.type
_entity.pdbx_description
1 polymer ?
#
loop_
_entity_poly.entity_id
_entity_poly.type
_entity_poly.pdbx_seq_one_letter_code
_entity_poly.pdbx_strand_id
1 'polypeptide(L)'
;MLAGWGRARARQLRGVDGPVELHPRRSRCTGCGVTHVLLPVTALLRRADTAAVVVSALVAKGASRVGFRRIAADVARPAETVRGWLRRFAERAEAVRWVFTVWLAAVAADPVMPDAAGGVFIDAVSAIVALAAAIGRRFSLPRVSLAEVAVAVSGGRLLAPGWPGEPVQHESTLPAARITP
;
A
#
# COMPACT_ATOMS: atom_id res chain seq x y z
N MET A 1 0.67 19.49 -13.31
CA MET A 1 -0.72 19.02 -13.14
C MET A 1 -0.93 17.76 -13.99
N LEU A 2 -1.84 16.87 -13.62
CA LEU A 2 -2.18 15.68 -14.42
C LEU A 2 -3.47 15.96 -15.22
N ALA A 3 -3.37 16.02 -16.54
CA ALA A 3 -4.53 16.17 -17.43
C ALA A 3 -5.04 14.80 -17.91
N GLY A 4 -6.32 14.70 -18.26
CA GLY A 4 -6.91 13.48 -18.81
C GLY A 4 -6.26 13.10 -20.15
N TRP A 5 -5.90 11.83 -20.33
CA TRP A 5 -5.31 11.31 -21.57
C TRP A 5 -6.10 10.14 -22.18
N GLY A 6 -6.73 9.32 -21.33
CA GLY A 6 -7.56 8.20 -21.80
C GLY A 6 -7.67 7.10 -20.76
N ARG A 7 -7.67 5.83 -21.20
CA ARG A 7 -7.65 4.65 -20.33
C ARG A 7 -6.54 3.68 -20.72
N ALA A 8 -6.00 2.99 -19.72
CA ALA A 8 -5.11 1.85 -19.93
C ALA A 8 -5.93 0.62 -20.30
N ARG A 9 -5.25 -0.44 -20.75
CA ARG A 9 -5.89 -1.71 -21.10
C ARG A 9 -6.71 -2.25 -19.92
N ALA A 10 -7.89 -2.79 -20.22
CA ALA A 10 -8.65 -3.62 -19.30
C ALA A 10 -7.74 -4.68 -18.65
N ARG A 11 -7.93 -4.93 -17.37
CA ARG A 11 -7.34 -6.07 -16.70
C ARG A 11 -8.28 -6.60 -15.63
N GLN A 12 -8.31 -7.91 -15.45
CA GLN A 12 -9.01 -8.52 -14.33
C GLN A 12 -8.03 -8.78 -13.19
N LEU A 13 -8.43 -8.43 -11.98
CA LEU A 13 -7.76 -8.85 -10.75
C LEU A 13 -8.56 -9.95 -10.08
N ARG A 14 -7.88 -10.85 -9.40
CA ARG A 14 -8.50 -11.84 -8.51
C ARG A 14 -8.81 -11.17 -7.17
N GLY A 15 -10.09 -10.91 -6.91
CA GLY A 15 -10.59 -10.33 -5.67
C GLY A 15 -10.93 -11.37 -4.61
N VAL A 16 -11.45 -10.90 -3.48
CA VAL A 16 -11.94 -11.75 -2.38
C VAL A 16 -13.21 -12.47 -2.83
N ASP A 17 -14.17 -11.71 -3.37
CA ASP A 17 -15.49 -12.20 -3.76
C ASP A 17 -15.59 -12.61 -5.24
N GLY A 18 -14.45 -12.66 -5.95
CA GLY A 18 -14.39 -13.00 -7.37
C GLY A 18 -13.54 -12.03 -8.20
N PRO A 19 -13.57 -12.16 -9.54
CA PRO A 19 -12.82 -11.28 -10.44
C PRO A 19 -13.30 -9.82 -10.36
N VAL A 20 -12.34 -8.89 -10.35
CA VAL A 20 -12.57 -7.44 -10.38
C VAL A 20 -11.99 -6.89 -11.67
N GLU A 21 -12.84 -6.40 -12.56
CA GLU A 21 -12.38 -5.72 -13.77
C GLU A 21 -11.92 -4.30 -13.46
N LEU A 22 -10.74 -3.94 -13.97
CA LEU A 22 -10.17 -2.61 -13.89
C LEU A 22 -9.90 -2.07 -15.29
N HIS A 23 -10.31 -0.83 -15.51
CA HIS A 23 -9.98 -0.06 -16.71
C HIS A 23 -9.35 1.29 -16.29
N PRO A 24 -8.09 1.28 -15.80
CA PRO A 24 -7.48 2.42 -15.14
C PRO A 24 -7.44 3.65 -16.05
N ARG A 25 -7.65 4.83 -15.47
CA ARG A 25 -7.46 6.09 -16.20
C ARG A 25 -5.99 6.28 -16.53
N ARG A 26 -5.72 6.86 -17.69
CA ARG A 26 -4.43 7.45 -18.03
C ARG A 26 -4.52 8.95 -17.91
N SER A 27 -3.51 9.54 -17.29
CA SER A 27 -3.29 10.97 -17.29
C SER A 27 -1.96 11.29 -17.96
N ARG A 28 -1.82 12.52 -18.44
CA ARG A 28 -0.55 13.05 -18.96
C ARG A 28 -0.16 14.25 -18.13
N CYS A 29 1.08 14.28 -17.66
CA CYS A 29 1.61 15.43 -16.95
C CYS A 29 1.70 16.63 -17.90
N THR A 30 1.10 17.75 -17.52
CA THR A 30 1.13 18.99 -18.31
C THR A 30 2.49 19.67 -18.33
N GLY A 31 3.36 19.36 -17.35
CA GLY A 31 4.72 19.93 -17.27
C GLY A 31 5.76 19.12 -18.04
N CYS A 32 5.89 17.82 -17.75
CA CYS A 32 6.93 16.97 -18.34
C CYS A 32 6.44 16.04 -19.46
N GLY A 33 5.13 16.02 -19.76
CA GLY A 33 4.57 15.20 -20.84
C GLY A 33 4.48 13.69 -20.57
N VAL A 34 4.97 13.20 -19.42
CA VAL A 34 4.93 11.78 -19.02
C VAL A 34 3.48 11.29 -18.87
N THR A 35 3.20 10.07 -19.32
CA THR A 35 1.90 9.41 -19.15
C THR A 35 1.90 8.56 -17.88
N HIS A 36 0.89 8.74 -17.03
CA HIS A 36 0.69 7.99 -15.79
C HIS A 36 -0.55 7.11 -15.90
N VAL A 37 -0.48 5.91 -15.31
CA VAL A 37 -1.64 5.05 -15.11
C VAL A 37 -2.10 5.20 -13.66
N LEU A 38 -3.32 5.70 -13.47
CA LEU A 38 -3.89 5.96 -12.16
C LEU A 38 -4.54 4.67 -11.64
N LEU A 39 -3.79 3.91 -10.83
CA LEU A 39 -4.29 2.69 -10.21
C LEU A 39 -5.22 3.04 -9.03
N PRO A 40 -6.36 2.35 -8.87
CA PRO A 40 -7.20 2.51 -7.69
C PRO A 40 -6.51 1.95 -6.44
N VAL A 41 -6.93 2.41 -5.26
CA VAL A 41 -6.41 1.95 -3.96
C VAL A 41 -6.65 0.46 -3.68
N THR A 42 -7.48 -0.20 -4.50
CA THR A 42 -7.74 -1.63 -4.45
C THR A 42 -6.68 -2.47 -5.16
N ALA A 43 -5.68 -1.85 -5.81
CA ALA A 43 -4.71 -2.53 -6.65
C ALA A 43 -3.25 -2.25 -6.28
N LEU A 44 -2.43 -3.30 -6.30
CA LEU A 44 -0.97 -3.20 -6.24
C LEU A 44 -0.36 -3.22 -7.65
N LEU A 45 0.76 -2.52 -7.81
CA LEU A 45 1.51 -2.45 -9.05
C LEU A 45 2.04 -3.83 -9.43
N ARG A 46 1.83 -4.24 -10.69
CA ARG A 46 2.29 -5.53 -11.25
C ARG A 46 1.81 -6.76 -10.45
N ARG A 47 0.61 -6.69 -9.85
CA ARG A 47 -0.05 -7.84 -9.20
C ARG A 47 -1.39 -8.13 -9.88
N ALA A 48 -1.71 -9.41 -9.96
CA ALA A 48 -2.97 -9.93 -10.54
C ALA A 48 -4.04 -10.17 -9.47
N ASP A 49 -3.75 -9.86 -8.21
CA ASP A 49 -4.63 -10.04 -7.06
C ASP A 49 -4.91 -8.67 -6.46
N THR A 50 -6.12 -8.48 -5.93
CA THR A 50 -6.47 -7.21 -5.27
C THR A 50 -5.59 -7.00 -4.04
N ALA A 51 -5.41 -5.74 -3.67
CA ALA A 51 -4.67 -5.39 -2.46
C ALA A 51 -5.28 -6.06 -1.22
N ALA A 52 -6.60 -6.22 -1.16
CA ALA A 52 -7.29 -6.92 -0.06
C ALA A 52 -6.81 -8.36 0.11
N VAL A 53 -6.71 -9.14 -0.97
CA VAL A 53 -6.22 -10.53 -0.94
C VAL A 53 -4.75 -10.61 -0.53
N VAL A 54 -3.93 -9.70 -1.05
CA VAL A 54 -2.50 -9.69 -0.74
C VAL A 54 -2.27 -9.29 0.72
N VAL A 55 -2.89 -8.21 1.18
CA VAL A 55 -2.71 -7.69 2.54
C VAL A 55 -3.31 -8.62 3.59
N SER A 56 -4.41 -9.33 3.31
CA SER A 56 -4.92 -10.35 4.23
C SER A 56 -3.90 -11.48 4.45
N ALA A 57 -3.18 -11.90 3.40
CA ALA A 57 -2.11 -12.89 3.53
C ALA A 57 -0.91 -12.36 4.35
N LEU A 58 -0.56 -11.07 4.22
CA LEU A 58 0.48 -10.44 5.04
C LEU A 58 0.08 -10.40 6.51
N VAL A 59 -1.16 -9.98 6.79
CA VAL A 59 -1.71 -9.91 8.15
C VAL A 59 -1.77 -11.31 8.77
N ALA A 60 -2.26 -12.32 8.04
CA ALA A 60 -2.29 -13.70 8.51
C ALA A 60 -0.88 -14.21 8.86
N LYS A 61 0.14 -13.84 8.07
CA LYS A 61 1.53 -14.21 8.34
C LYS A 61 2.09 -13.51 9.58
N GLY A 62 1.71 -12.25 9.83
CA GLY A 62 2.13 -11.49 11.01
C GLY A 62 1.42 -11.92 12.30
N ALA A 63 0.15 -12.31 12.21
CA ALA A 63 -0.67 -12.65 13.37
C ALA A 63 -0.56 -14.12 13.83
N SER A 64 -0.02 -15.01 13.00
CA SER A 64 -0.02 -16.44 13.30
C SER A 64 1.31 -17.12 12.93
N ARG A 65 1.63 -18.23 13.61
CA ARG A 65 2.82 -19.04 13.30
C ARG A 65 2.61 -20.02 12.14
N VAL A 66 1.53 -19.86 11.36
CA VAL A 66 1.22 -20.80 10.27
C VAL A 66 2.15 -20.62 9.07
N GLY A 67 2.39 -21.72 8.36
CA GLY A 67 3.21 -21.74 7.14
C GLY A 67 2.50 -21.10 5.95
N PHE A 68 3.27 -20.61 4.97
CA PHE A 68 2.72 -19.93 3.78
C PHE A 68 1.76 -20.80 2.95
N ARG A 69 1.88 -22.14 3.00
CA ARG A 69 0.97 -23.07 2.33
C ARG A 69 -0.43 -23.02 2.92
N ARG A 70 -0.54 -22.90 4.25
CA ARG A 70 -1.83 -22.77 4.92
C ARG A 70 -2.49 -21.44 4.57
N ILE A 71 -1.73 -20.34 4.67
CA ILE A 71 -2.19 -19.01 4.25
C ILE A 71 -2.69 -19.03 2.80
N ALA A 72 -1.95 -19.69 1.90
CA ALA A 72 -2.33 -19.81 0.50
C ALA A 72 -3.64 -20.56 0.29
N ALA A 73 -3.89 -21.62 1.06
CA ALA A 73 -5.18 -22.30 1.07
C ALA A 73 -6.29 -21.37 1.58
N ASP A 74 -6.06 -20.66 2.68
CA ASP A 74 -7.05 -19.76 3.29
C ASP A 74 -7.43 -18.59 2.36
N VAL A 75 -6.49 -18.04 1.60
CA VAL A 75 -6.77 -16.99 0.60
C VAL A 75 -7.12 -17.52 -0.80
N ALA A 76 -7.19 -18.84 -0.97
CA ALA A 76 -7.47 -19.53 -2.24
C ALA A 76 -6.54 -19.11 -3.40
N ARG A 77 -5.21 -19.10 -3.16
CA ARG A 77 -4.20 -18.74 -4.17
C ARG A 77 -3.06 -19.77 -4.24
N PRO A 78 -2.33 -19.83 -5.37
CA PRO A 78 -1.19 -20.74 -5.48
C PRO A 78 -0.12 -20.44 -4.43
N ALA A 79 0.42 -21.49 -3.80
CA ALA A 79 1.37 -21.36 -2.70
C ALA A 79 2.63 -20.56 -3.08
N GLU A 80 3.17 -20.76 -4.28
CA GLU A 80 4.34 -20.01 -4.77
C GLU A 80 4.03 -18.52 -5.01
N THR A 81 2.79 -18.18 -5.34
CA THR A 81 2.36 -16.78 -5.49
C THR A 81 2.38 -16.09 -4.13
N VAL A 82 1.76 -16.71 -3.12
CA VAL A 82 1.74 -16.20 -1.74
C VAL A 82 3.15 -16.13 -1.17
N ARG A 83 3.96 -17.18 -1.35
CA ARG A 83 5.38 -17.19 -0.97
C ARG A 83 6.13 -16.01 -1.58
N GLY A 84 5.88 -15.73 -2.86
CA GLY A 84 6.45 -14.59 -3.58
C GLY A 84 6.01 -13.23 -3.03
N TRP A 85 4.80 -13.09 -2.50
CA TRP A 85 4.36 -11.87 -1.83
C TRP A 85 5.02 -11.70 -0.47
N LEU A 86 4.98 -12.75 0.36
CA LEU A 86 5.57 -12.75 1.69
C LEU A 86 7.06 -12.44 1.64
N ARG A 87 7.80 -13.07 0.71
CA ARG A 87 9.22 -12.78 0.51
C ARG A 87 9.48 -11.32 0.14
N ARG A 88 8.75 -10.78 -0.84
CA ARG A 88 8.93 -9.38 -1.28
C ARG A 88 8.56 -8.36 -0.22
N PHE A 89 7.59 -8.68 0.63
CA PHE A 89 7.25 -7.85 1.79
C PHE A 89 8.35 -7.94 2.85
N ALA A 90 8.83 -9.15 3.18
CA ALA A 90 9.90 -9.36 4.14
C ALA A 90 11.18 -8.58 3.77
N GLU A 91 11.57 -8.59 2.49
CA GLU A 91 12.69 -7.81 1.95
C GLU A 91 12.55 -6.29 2.19
N ARG A 92 11.34 -5.78 2.45
CA ARG A 92 11.02 -4.36 2.61
C ARG A 92 10.46 -4.04 4.00
N ALA A 93 10.39 -5.02 4.90
CA ALA A 93 9.62 -4.90 6.13
C ALA A 93 10.13 -3.73 6.99
N GLU A 94 11.45 -3.52 7.06
CA GLU A 94 12.04 -2.39 7.78
C GLU A 94 11.56 -1.04 7.23
N ALA A 95 11.58 -0.90 5.90
CA ALA A 95 11.15 0.32 5.25
C ALA A 95 9.63 0.53 5.35
N VAL A 96 8.83 -0.56 5.33
CA VAL A 96 7.39 -0.52 5.63
C VAL A 96 7.19 -0.03 7.06
N ARG A 97 7.87 -0.63 8.05
CA ARG A 97 7.78 -0.23 9.45
C ARG A 97 8.05 1.27 9.58
N TRP A 98 9.17 1.74 9.06
CA TRP A 98 9.57 3.15 9.15
C TRP A 98 8.59 4.11 8.45
N VAL A 99 8.21 3.86 7.19
CA VAL A 99 7.29 4.77 6.47
C VAL A 99 5.94 4.86 7.17
N PHE A 100 5.40 3.73 7.63
CA PHE A 100 4.08 3.70 8.25
C PHE A 100 4.08 4.29 9.67
N THR A 101 5.18 4.18 10.43
CA THR A 101 5.31 4.87 11.72
C THR A 101 5.46 6.38 11.54
N VAL A 102 6.18 6.85 10.51
CA VAL A 102 6.24 8.28 10.17
C VAL A 102 4.85 8.82 9.83
N TRP A 103 4.08 8.09 9.01
CA TRP A 103 2.69 8.47 8.72
C TRP A 103 1.78 8.41 9.96
N LEU A 104 1.99 7.45 10.85
CA LEU A 104 1.27 7.36 12.11
C LEU A 104 1.50 8.61 12.96
N ALA A 105 2.75 9.05 13.09
CA ALA A 105 3.11 10.29 13.78
C ALA A 105 2.48 11.52 13.14
N ALA A 106 2.36 11.56 11.81
CA ALA A 106 1.78 12.69 11.09
C ALA A 106 0.24 12.75 11.19
N VAL A 107 -0.44 11.60 11.30
CA VAL A 107 -1.91 11.52 11.32
C VAL A 107 -2.48 11.63 12.73
N ALA A 108 -1.81 11.05 13.72
CA ALA A 108 -2.28 11.06 15.10
C ALA A 108 -1.81 12.33 15.83
N ALA A 109 -2.73 13.00 16.54
CA ALA A 109 -2.39 14.17 17.36
C ALA A 109 -1.46 13.79 18.54
N ASP A 110 -1.65 12.59 19.10
CA ASP A 110 -0.78 11.99 20.11
C ASP A 110 -0.54 10.52 19.70
N PRO A 111 0.57 10.22 19.00
CA PRO A 111 0.81 8.90 18.43
C PRO A 111 1.34 7.91 19.48
N VAL A 112 0.54 6.89 19.79
CA VAL A 112 1.03 5.69 20.47
C VAL A 112 1.72 4.79 19.44
N MET A 113 3.05 4.68 19.55
CA MET A 113 3.84 3.82 18.66
C MET A 113 3.62 2.34 19.00
N PRO A 114 3.48 1.46 18.00
CA PRO A 114 3.36 0.03 18.26
C PRO A 114 4.66 -0.52 18.86
N ASP A 115 4.53 -1.38 19.87
CA ASP A 115 5.66 -2.10 20.46
C ASP A 115 6.35 -3.01 19.43
N ALA A 116 7.64 -3.26 19.66
CA ALA A 116 8.38 -4.26 18.89
C ALA A 116 7.79 -5.66 19.17
N ALA A 117 7.22 -6.28 18.15
CA ALA A 117 6.44 -7.52 18.22
C ALA A 117 7.31 -8.78 17.98
N GLY A 118 8.62 -8.68 18.13
CA GLY A 118 9.55 -9.80 18.05
C GLY A 118 10.03 -10.17 16.64
N GLY A 119 9.80 -9.30 15.63
CA GLY A 119 10.41 -9.46 14.31
C GLY A 119 9.93 -8.43 13.29
N VAL A 120 10.84 -7.95 12.44
CA VAL A 120 10.61 -6.82 11.50
C VAL A 120 9.39 -7.01 10.60
N PHE A 121 9.08 -8.24 10.18
CA PHE A 121 7.88 -8.53 9.40
C PHE A 121 6.60 -8.23 10.19
N ILE A 122 6.56 -8.64 11.45
CA ILE A 122 5.41 -8.44 12.34
C ILE A 122 5.29 -6.96 12.66
N ASP A 123 6.41 -6.30 12.99
CA ASP A 123 6.45 -4.86 13.28
C ASP A 123 5.92 -4.03 12.10
N ALA A 124 6.28 -4.41 10.86
CA ALA A 124 5.78 -3.76 9.66
C ALA A 124 4.25 -3.90 9.50
N VAL A 125 3.71 -5.09 9.78
CA VAL A 125 2.25 -5.32 9.77
C VAL A 125 1.58 -4.52 10.89
N SER A 126 2.16 -4.51 12.09
CA SER A 126 1.69 -3.73 13.24
C SER A 126 1.66 -2.23 12.94
N ALA A 127 2.66 -1.69 12.24
CA ALA A 127 2.68 -0.30 11.81
C ALA A 127 1.53 0.04 10.83
N ILE A 128 1.20 -0.87 9.89
CA ILE A 128 0.04 -0.71 8.99
C ILE A 128 -1.26 -0.69 9.79
N VAL A 129 -1.42 -1.61 10.75
CA VAL A 129 -2.61 -1.71 11.60
C VAL A 129 -2.76 -0.46 12.48
N ALA A 130 -1.67 -0.03 13.12
CA ALA A 130 -1.65 1.16 13.98
C ALA A 130 -2.01 2.43 13.19
N LEU A 131 -1.46 2.61 11.99
CA LEU A 131 -1.81 3.73 11.11
C LEU A 131 -3.28 3.69 10.70
N ALA A 132 -3.81 2.54 10.29
CA ALA A 132 -5.22 2.42 9.93
C ALA A 132 -6.15 2.76 11.11
N ALA A 133 -5.80 2.33 12.32
CA ALA A 133 -6.54 2.66 13.53
C ALA A 133 -6.46 4.17 13.84
N ALA A 134 -5.29 4.80 13.66
CA ALA A 134 -5.13 6.25 13.84
C ALA A 134 -5.96 7.06 12.84
N ILE A 135 -5.97 6.66 11.56
CA ILE A 135 -6.85 7.25 10.53
C ILE A 135 -8.32 7.13 10.95
N GLY A 136 -8.73 5.93 11.39
CA GLY A 136 -10.09 5.67 11.85
C GLY A 136 -10.51 6.61 12.98
N ARG A 137 -9.66 6.77 14.00
CA ARG A 137 -9.90 7.71 15.11
C ARG A 137 -9.91 9.16 14.66
N ARG A 138 -8.92 9.59 13.87
CA ARG A 138 -8.74 10.99 13.44
C ARG A 138 -9.92 11.52 12.63
N PHE A 139 -10.53 10.65 11.81
CA PHE A 139 -11.61 11.00 10.90
C PHE A 139 -12.97 10.38 11.28
N SER A 140 -13.08 9.78 12.46
CA SER A 140 -14.31 9.13 12.96
C SER A 140 -14.90 8.11 11.98
N LEU A 141 -14.04 7.31 11.34
CA LEU A 141 -14.46 6.30 10.36
C LEU A 141 -14.77 4.98 11.06
N PRO A 142 -15.91 4.33 10.77
CA PRO A 142 -16.31 3.09 11.45
C PRO A 142 -15.40 1.90 11.09
N ARG A 143 -14.77 1.94 9.90
CA ARG A 143 -13.81 0.93 9.46
C ARG A 143 -12.82 1.57 8.48
N VAL A 144 -11.55 1.22 8.64
CA VAL A 144 -10.49 1.59 7.70
C VAL A 144 -9.86 0.31 7.16
N SER A 145 -9.82 0.17 5.83
CA SER A 145 -9.24 -0.99 5.17
C SER A 145 -7.71 -0.95 5.27
N LEU A 146 -7.10 -1.98 5.85
CA LEU A 146 -5.64 -2.14 5.88
C LEU A 146 -5.05 -2.15 4.47
N ALA A 147 -5.78 -2.72 3.50
CA ALA A 147 -5.34 -2.79 2.12
C ALA A 147 -5.30 -1.42 1.45
N GLU A 148 -6.32 -0.60 1.67
CA GLU A 148 -6.39 0.75 1.10
C GLU A 148 -5.33 1.66 1.73
N VAL A 149 -5.13 1.57 3.05
CA VAL A 149 -4.05 2.28 3.75
C VAL A 149 -2.69 1.86 3.19
N ALA A 150 -2.46 0.56 3.06
CA ALA A 150 -1.20 0.03 2.54
C ALA A 150 -0.92 0.50 1.10
N VAL A 151 -1.95 0.55 0.24
CA VAL A 151 -1.82 1.02 -1.14
C VAL A 151 -1.65 2.53 -1.19
N ALA A 152 -2.43 3.30 -0.44
CA ALA A 152 -2.36 4.76 -0.43
C ALA A 152 -0.98 5.25 0.00
N VAL A 153 -0.46 4.73 1.12
CA VAL A 153 0.87 5.11 1.64
C VAL A 153 2.00 4.64 0.72
N SER A 154 1.89 3.45 0.13
CA SER A 154 2.93 2.94 -0.77
C SER A 154 2.83 3.45 -2.21
N GLY A 155 1.76 4.17 -2.58
CA GLY A 155 1.42 4.45 -3.98
C GLY A 155 1.24 3.18 -4.81
N GLY A 156 0.70 2.12 -4.19
CA GLY A 156 0.52 0.79 -4.79
C GLY A 156 1.82 -0.02 -4.99
N ARG A 157 2.95 0.43 -4.44
CA ARG A 157 4.27 -0.18 -4.65
C ARG A 157 4.78 -1.03 -3.48
N LEU A 158 3.93 -1.35 -2.50
CA LEU A 158 4.29 -2.13 -1.31
C LEU A 158 5.16 -3.37 -1.60
N LEU A 159 4.88 -4.08 -2.70
CA LEU A 159 5.63 -5.29 -3.12
C LEU A 159 6.45 -5.09 -4.41
N ALA A 160 6.58 -3.86 -4.89
CA ALA A 160 7.29 -3.53 -6.12
C ALA A 160 8.77 -3.23 -5.83
N PRO A 161 9.68 -3.48 -6.80
CA PRO A 161 11.07 -3.06 -6.67
C PRO A 161 11.18 -1.54 -6.52
N GLY A 162 12.19 -1.08 -5.78
CA GLY A 162 12.48 0.34 -5.59
C GLY A 162 11.47 1.10 -4.73
N TRP A 163 10.79 0.42 -3.79
CA TRP A 163 9.97 1.08 -2.75
C TRP A 163 10.56 0.83 -1.35
N PRO A 164 10.61 1.86 -0.47
CA PRO A 164 10.32 3.26 -0.77
C PRO A 164 11.43 3.80 -1.68
N GLY A 165 11.04 4.35 -2.83
CA GLY A 165 12.00 4.99 -3.73
C GLY A 165 12.40 6.34 -3.15
N GLU A 166 13.35 7.04 -3.78
CA GLU A 166 13.46 8.48 -3.56
C GLU A 166 12.08 9.13 -3.74
N PRO A 167 11.73 10.14 -2.93
CA PRO A 167 10.55 10.94 -3.17
C PRO A 167 10.61 11.43 -4.61
N VAL A 168 9.79 10.86 -5.49
CA VAL A 168 9.52 11.48 -6.79
C VAL A 168 8.55 12.62 -6.51
N GLN A 169 9.03 13.63 -5.78
CA GLN A 169 8.44 14.95 -5.87
C GLN A 169 8.82 15.42 -7.26
N HIS A 170 7.87 15.34 -8.19
CA HIS A 170 7.84 16.37 -9.22
C HIS A 170 7.77 17.67 -8.42
N GLU A 171 8.84 18.46 -8.41
CA GLU A 171 8.87 19.76 -7.77
C GLU A 171 7.52 20.42 -8.03
N SER A 172 6.83 20.74 -6.94
CA SER A 172 5.60 21.50 -7.05
C SER A 172 5.93 22.73 -7.85
N THR A 173 5.29 22.91 -9.00
CA THR A 173 5.43 24.13 -9.83
C THR A 173 4.77 25.33 -9.14
N LEU A 174 4.25 25.15 -7.92
CA LEU A 174 3.81 26.23 -7.07
C LEU A 174 5.05 27.01 -6.63
N PRO A 175 5.11 28.34 -6.86
CA PRO A 175 6.20 29.14 -6.35
C PRO A 175 6.29 28.95 -4.84
N ALA A 176 7.51 28.75 -4.33
CA ALA A 176 7.76 28.72 -2.91
C ALA A 176 7.17 30.00 -2.29
N ALA A 177 6.15 29.86 -1.46
CA ALA A 177 5.61 30.98 -0.72
C ALA A 177 6.77 31.53 0.12
N ARG A 178 7.15 32.79 -0.12
CA ARG A 178 8.12 33.48 0.75
C ARG A 178 7.49 33.54 2.13
N ILE A 179 8.06 32.80 3.06
CA ILE A 179 7.82 33.05 4.48
C ILE A 179 8.64 34.29 4.80
N THR A 180 7.98 35.45 4.82
CA THR A 180 8.54 36.66 5.42
C THR A 180 8.53 36.49 6.95
N PRO A 181 9.62 36.88 7.65
CA PRO A 181 9.71 36.79 9.11
C PRO A 181 8.69 37.67 9.84
#